data_AF-A0A1V5GAM5-F1
#
_entry.id   AF-A0A1V5GAM5-F1
#
_cell.length_a   1.000
_cell.length_b   1.000
_cell.length_c   1.000
_cell.angle_alpha   90.00
_cell.angle_beta   90.00
_cell.angle_gamma   90.00
#
_symmetry.space_group_name_H-M   'P 1'
#
loop_
_entity.id
_entity.type
_entity.pdbx_description
1 polymer ?
#
loop_
_entity_poly.entity_id
_entity_poly.type
_entity_poly.pdbx_seq_one_letter_code
_entity_poly.pdbx_strand_id
1 'polypeptide(L)'
;MISPIDRKKMSFSLRPSHNAEMKKYEEVYFTYANTGYNKDLCEQYADTFVDNVKKPNPFDMVQLAVLYERIHDYKTAYFYLEQLADKKLGGAEKFAYCIETLRTLSLLGKWRDAIDFRTDNINFMQKHSEKVDIKQQADLYMALALTDCAAQKYDQALKLLKFGYKPQGKNDVKLLEIFITVVYIFAKAEDEEGLEGALDNARSCLNLFSNFDFSWCKEYYEQRIEEAANGIF
;
A
#
# COMPACT_ATOMS: atom_id res chain seq x y z
N MET A 1 -17.64 -16.47 -15.76
CA MET A 1 -16.28 -16.89 -16.13
C MET A 1 -15.52 -15.62 -16.47
N ILE A 2 -14.58 -15.20 -15.61
CA ILE A 2 -13.86 -13.93 -15.75
C ILE A 2 -12.94 -13.98 -16.99
N SER A 3 -12.92 -12.91 -17.80
CA SER A 3 -12.16 -12.91 -19.05
C SER A 3 -10.65 -12.98 -18.79
N PRO A 4 -9.83 -13.51 -19.71
CA PRO A 4 -8.36 -13.48 -19.60
C PRO A 4 -7.77 -12.06 -19.44
N ILE A 5 -8.51 -11.02 -19.86
CA ILE A 5 -8.13 -9.62 -19.71
C ILE A 5 -8.33 -9.18 -18.25
N ASP A 6 -9.47 -9.53 -17.66
CA ASP A 6 -9.75 -9.27 -16.24
C ASP A 6 -8.81 -10.08 -15.32
N ARG A 7 -8.38 -11.27 -15.75
CA ARG A 7 -7.32 -12.06 -15.07
C ARG A 7 -5.95 -11.39 -15.08
N LYS A 8 -5.66 -10.52 -16.06
CA LYS A 8 -4.45 -9.68 -16.06
C LYS A 8 -4.62 -8.43 -15.18
N LYS A 9 -5.84 -7.88 -15.06
CA LYS A 9 -6.17 -6.79 -14.13
C LYS A 9 -6.16 -7.23 -12.66
N MET A 10 -6.41 -8.52 -12.40
CA MET A 10 -6.24 -9.15 -11.08
C MET A 10 -4.80 -9.06 -10.53
N SER A 11 -3.80 -8.63 -11.30
CA SER A 11 -2.39 -8.64 -10.85
C SER A 11 -1.98 -7.48 -9.93
N PHE A 12 -2.84 -6.48 -9.69
CA PHE A 12 -2.44 -5.27 -8.97
C PHE A 12 -3.06 -5.06 -7.58
N SER A 13 -4.17 -5.72 -7.24
CA SER A 13 -4.90 -5.40 -5.98
C SER A 13 -5.07 -6.57 -5.02
N LEU A 14 -5.06 -7.78 -5.54
CA LEU A 14 -5.02 -9.05 -4.79
C LEU A 14 -3.98 -9.90 -5.56
N ARG A 15 -3.08 -10.68 -4.93
CA ARG A 15 -2.15 -11.51 -5.73
C ARG A 15 -2.76 -12.87 -6.05
N PRO A 16 -2.57 -13.40 -7.27
CA PRO A 16 -3.25 -14.62 -7.72
C PRO A 16 -2.76 -15.87 -6.99
N SER A 17 -3.70 -16.75 -6.60
CA SER A 17 -3.44 -18.09 -6.05
C SER A 17 -3.59 -19.22 -7.10
N HIS A 18 -2.95 -20.37 -6.87
CA HIS A 18 -2.96 -21.55 -7.75
C HIS A 18 -4.27 -22.36 -7.68
N ASN A 19 -4.96 -22.44 -8.82
CA ASN A 19 -6.02 -23.35 -9.32
C ASN A 19 -7.13 -23.94 -8.42
N ALA A 20 -6.93 -24.30 -7.15
CA ALA A 20 -8.02 -24.76 -6.27
C ALA A 20 -8.74 -23.60 -5.55
N GLU A 21 -8.06 -22.47 -5.40
CA GLU A 21 -8.55 -21.27 -4.71
C GLU A 21 -9.19 -20.24 -5.66
N MET A 22 -9.20 -20.51 -6.96
CA MET A 22 -9.71 -19.61 -7.99
C MET A 22 -11.16 -19.17 -7.74
N LYS A 23 -12.06 -20.07 -7.30
CA LYS A 23 -13.47 -19.70 -7.04
C LYS A 23 -13.63 -18.78 -5.82
N LYS A 24 -12.93 -19.09 -4.73
CA LYS A 24 -12.91 -18.25 -3.52
C LYS A 24 -12.40 -16.85 -3.83
N TYR A 25 -11.35 -16.79 -4.63
CA TYR A 25 -10.78 -15.55 -5.08
C TYR A 25 -11.70 -14.79 -6.05
N GLU A 26 -12.43 -15.48 -6.94
CA GLU A 26 -13.42 -14.86 -7.82
C GLU A 26 -14.52 -14.14 -7.04
N GLU A 27 -14.99 -14.71 -5.92
CA GLU A 27 -16.01 -14.09 -5.06
C GLU A 27 -15.49 -12.83 -4.37
N VAL A 28 -14.29 -12.89 -3.78
CA VAL A 28 -13.64 -11.73 -3.14
C VAL A 28 -13.32 -10.64 -4.17
N TYR A 29 -12.85 -11.04 -5.36
CA TYR A 29 -12.58 -10.11 -6.45
C TYR A 29 -13.86 -9.45 -6.97
N PHE A 30 -14.99 -10.16 -7.01
CA PHE A 30 -16.26 -9.59 -7.40
C PHE A 30 -16.70 -8.49 -6.42
N THR A 31 -16.55 -8.71 -5.12
CA THR A 31 -16.78 -7.67 -4.11
C THR A 31 -15.88 -6.46 -4.36
N TYR A 32 -14.56 -6.67 -4.47
CA TYR A 32 -13.60 -5.61 -4.77
C TYR A 32 -13.94 -4.81 -6.03
N ALA A 33 -14.30 -5.50 -7.12
CA ALA A 33 -14.62 -4.87 -8.39
C ALA A 33 -15.87 -3.96 -8.31
N ASN A 34 -16.85 -4.34 -7.49
CA ASN A 34 -18.11 -3.60 -7.36
C ASN A 34 -18.08 -2.50 -6.31
N THR A 35 -17.41 -2.74 -5.17
CA THR A 35 -17.50 -1.87 -3.99
C THR A 35 -16.19 -1.21 -3.59
N GLY A 36 -15.08 -1.59 -4.21
CA GLY A 36 -13.75 -1.09 -3.85
C GLY A 36 -13.29 -1.56 -2.47
N TYR A 37 -12.38 -0.79 -1.87
CA TYR A 37 -11.88 -1.06 -0.52
C TYR A 37 -12.95 -0.69 0.51
N ASN A 38 -13.38 -1.67 1.28
CA ASN A 38 -14.29 -1.48 2.41
C ASN A 38 -14.09 -2.59 3.44
N LYS A 39 -14.77 -2.46 4.58
CA LYS A 39 -14.69 -3.44 5.67
C LYS A 39 -15.18 -4.83 5.26
N ASP A 40 -16.29 -4.91 4.52
CA ASP A 40 -16.86 -6.18 4.06
C ASP A 40 -15.88 -6.98 3.19
N LEU A 41 -15.13 -6.32 2.31
CA LEU A 41 -14.07 -6.94 1.51
C LEU A 41 -12.95 -7.48 2.41
N CYS A 42 -12.55 -6.73 3.43
CA CYS A 42 -11.49 -7.15 4.36
C CYS A 42 -11.93 -8.39 5.16
N GLU A 43 -13.14 -8.37 5.72
CA GLU A 43 -13.70 -9.50 6.47
C GLU A 43 -13.90 -10.73 5.57
N GLN A 44 -14.41 -10.55 4.35
CA GLN A 44 -14.55 -11.64 3.38
C GLN A 44 -13.18 -12.24 3.02
N TYR A 45 -12.15 -11.41 2.82
CA TYR A 45 -10.78 -11.90 2.55
C TYR A 45 -10.24 -12.67 3.77
N ALA A 46 -10.41 -12.12 4.97
CA ALA A 46 -9.95 -12.71 6.23
C ALA A 46 -10.58 -14.10 6.45
N ASP A 47 -11.91 -14.20 6.36
CA ASP A 47 -12.63 -15.46 6.52
C ASP A 47 -12.21 -16.51 5.49
N THR A 48 -11.90 -16.08 4.28
CA THR A 48 -11.60 -16.97 3.15
C THR A 48 -10.19 -17.55 3.21
N PHE A 49 -9.21 -16.72 3.58
CA PHE A 49 -7.78 -17.02 3.44
C PHE A 49 -6.97 -17.02 4.74
N VAL A 50 -7.50 -16.43 5.82
CA VAL A 50 -6.75 -16.21 7.07
C VAL A 50 -7.41 -16.87 8.27
N ASP A 51 -8.56 -16.38 8.72
CA ASP A 51 -9.12 -16.69 10.04
C ASP A 51 -9.64 -18.13 10.14
N ASN A 52 -10.23 -18.65 9.07
CA ASN A 52 -10.72 -20.03 9.00
C ASN A 52 -9.67 -21.01 8.45
N VAL A 53 -8.42 -20.59 8.31
CA VAL A 53 -7.33 -21.41 7.76
C VAL A 53 -6.35 -21.78 8.88
N LYS A 54 -6.14 -23.08 9.11
CA LYS A 54 -5.25 -23.57 10.20
C LYS A 54 -3.82 -23.05 10.14
N LYS A 55 -3.31 -22.82 8.92
CA LYS A 55 -1.97 -22.28 8.66
C LYS A 55 -2.08 -21.29 7.50
N PRO A 56 -2.46 -20.04 7.77
CA PRO A 56 -2.65 -19.06 6.71
C PRO A 56 -1.32 -18.75 6.04
N ASN A 57 -1.36 -18.52 4.73
CA ASN A 57 -0.17 -18.18 3.96
C ASN A 57 0.31 -16.79 4.39
N PRO A 58 1.61 -16.58 4.66
CA PRO A 58 2.13 -15.26 4.98
C PRO A 58 1.81 -14.21 3.91
N PHE A 59 1.74 -14.62 2.65
CA PHE A 59 1.32 -13.75 1.57
C PHE A 59 -0.09 -13.17 1.81
N ASP A 60 -1.05 -14.03 2.17
CA ASP A 60 -2.44 -13.63 2.41
C ASP A 60 -2.59 -12.75 3.66
N MET A 61 -1.78 -13.01 4.70
CA MET A 61 -1.75 -12.17 5.90
C MET A 61 -1.24 -10.76 5.60
N VAL A 62 -0.19 -10.62 4.78
CA VAL A 62 0.30 -9.31 4.32
C VAL A 62 -0.74 -8.63 3.43
N GLN A 63 -1.36 -9.36 2.51
CA GLN A 63 -2.41 -8.82 1.64
C GLN A 63 -3.61 -8.31 2.46
N LEU A 64 -4.02 -9.04 3.49
CA LEU A 64 -5.10 -8.61 4.38
C LEU A 64 -4.73 -7.34 5.15
N ALA A 65 -3.49 -7.22 5.61
CA ALA A 65 -3.01 -6.00 6.25
C ALA A 65 -3.07 -4.79 5.31
N VAL A 66 -2.72 -4.97 4.02
CA VAL A 66 -2.88 -3.92 3.00
C VAL A 66 -4.34 -3.51 2.86
N LEU A 67 -5.28 -4.48 2.80
CA LEU A 67 -6.71 -4.17 2.65
C LEU A 67 -7.23 -3.34 3.83
N TYR A 68 -6.87 -3.70 5.06
CA TYR A 68 -7.23 -2.92 6.25
C TYR A 68 -6.56 -1.53 6.28
N GLU A 69 -5.32 -1.41 5.78
CA GLU A 69 -4.64 -0.12 5.64
C GLU A 69 -5.38 0.80 4.68
N ARG A 70 -5.91 0.30 3.55
CA ARG A 70 -6.69 1.10 2.59
C ARG A 70 -7.99 1.68 3.14
N ILE A 71 -8.45 1.20 4.29
CA ILE A 71 -9.65 1.71 4.99
C ILE A 71 -9.30 2.34 6.34
N HIS A 72 -8.02 2.68 6.55
CA HIS A 72 -7.47 3.31 7.76
C HIS A 72 -7.58 2.48 9.04
N ASP A 73 -7.84 1.17 8.96
CA ASP A 73 -7.83 0.28 10.12
C ASP A 73 -6.43 -0.29 10.36
N TYR A 74 -5.50 0.60 10.71
CA TYR A 74 -4.10 0.21 10.93
C TYR A 74 -3.92 -0.67 12.16
N LYS A 75 -4.86 -0.65 13.11
CA LYS A 75 -4.81 -1.52 14.30
C LYS A 75 -5.02 -2.97 13.89
N THR A 76 -6.06 -3.22 13.08
CA THR A 76 -6.32 -4.55 12.56
C THR A 76 -5.24 -4.98 11.57
N ALA A 77 -4.75 -4.07 10.71
CA ALA A 77 -3.61 -4.35 9.84
C ALA A 77 -2.38 -4.81 10.63
N TYR A 78 -2.04 -4.09 11.70
CA TYR A 78 -0.89 -4.43 12.55
C TYR A 78 -1.07 -5.76 13.27
N PHE A 79 -2.26 -6.08 13.76
CA PHE A 79 -2.56 -7.36 14.39
C PHE A 79 -2.20 -8.56 13.49
N TYR A 80 -2.51 -8.51 12.20
CA TYR A 80 -2.14 -9.57 11.27
C TYR A 80 -0.63 -9.59 10.95
N LEU A 81 0.01 -8.42 10.91
CA LEU A 81 1.47 -8.33 10.70
C LEU A 81 2.24 -8.87 11.92
N GLU A 82 1.83 -8.61 13.15
CA GLU A 82 2.48 -9.11 14.37
C GLU A 82 2.55 -10.65 14.39
N GLN A 83 1.53 -11.32 13.86
CA GLN A 83 1.53 -12.78 13.75
C GLN A 83 2.57 -13.34 12.77
N LEU A 84 3.23 -12.50 11.99
CA LEU A 84 4.34 -12.86 11.09
C LEU A 84 5.73 -12.59 11.68
N ALA A 85 5.83 -11.85 12.79
CA ALA A 85 7.11 -11.36 13.31
C ALA A 85 8.14 -12.48 13.58
N ASP A 86 7.68 -13.59 14.16
CA ASP A 86 8.53 -14.75 14.50
C ASP A 86 8.51 -15.86 13.43
N LYS A 87 7.82 -15.64 12.31
CA LYS A 87 7.71 -16.65 11.25
C LYS A 87 8.91 -16.58 10.30
N LYS A 88 9.35 -17.75 9.84
CA LYS A 88 10.34 -17.84 8.76
C LYS A 88 9.68 -17.51 7.43
N LEU A 89 9.92 -16.31 6.94
CA LEU A 89 9.42 -15.81 5.65
C LEU A 89 10.42 -16.05 4.51
N GLY A 90 9.91 -16.33 3.31
CA GLY A 90 10.72 -16.30 2.09
C GLY A 90 11.10 -14.87 1.72
N GLY A 91 11.99 -14.70 0.74
CA GLY A 91 12.54 -13.38 0.41
C GLY A 91 11.47 -12.38 -0.03
N ALA A 92 10.57 -12.80 -0.92
CA ALA A 92 9.51 -11.94 -1.44
C ALA A 92 8.45 -11.63 -0.37
N GLU A 93 8.05 -12.63 0.44
CA GLU A 93 7.11 -12.41 1.55
C GLU A 93 7.72 -11.52 2.62
N LYS A 94 8.99 -11.74 2.98
CA LYS A 94 9.70 -10.90 3.95
C LYS A 94 9.79 -9.45 3.48
N PHE A 95 10.06 -9.24 2.19
CA PHE A 95 10.14 -7.89 1.64
C PHE A 95 8.80 -7.16 1.71
N ALA A 96 7.71 -7.82 1.31
CA ALA A 96 6.36 -7.26 1.42
C ALA A 96 5.97 -7.01 2.90
N TYR A 97 6.26 -7.95 3.79
CA TYR A 97 6.06 -7.80 5.23
C TYR A 97 6.80 -6.58 5.80
N CYS A 98 8.06 -6.39 5.42
CA CYS A 98 8.84 -5.24 5.89
C CYS A 98 8.23 -3.90 5.45
N ILE A 99 7.81 -3.79 4.19
CA ILE A 99 7.16 -2.59 3.65
C ILE A 99 5.88 -2.29 4.43
N GLU A 100 5.00 -3.28 4.56
CA GLU A 100 3.69 -3.06 5.21
C GLU A 100 3.82 -2.82 6.72
N THR A 101 4.80 -3.45 7.37
CA THR A 101 5.07 -3.19 8.79
C THR A 101 5.57 -1.77 9.02
N LEU A 102 6.50 -1.29 8.20
CA LEU A 102 6.98 0.09 8.29
C LEU A 102 5.86 1.09 8.05
N ARG A 103 5.05 0.88 7.01
CA ARG A 103 3.90 1.74 6.71
C ARG A 103 2.93 1.76 7.87
N THR A 104 2.48 0.60 8.33
CA THR A 104 1.49 0.47 9.40
C THR A 104 1.96 1.06 10.73
N LEU A 105 3.20 0.78 11.15
CA LEU A 105 3.76 1.36 12.38
C LEU A 105 3.84 2.89 12.30
N SER A 106 4.21 3.44 11.13
CA SER A 106 4.27 4.88 10.90
C SER A 106 2.89 5.54 11.02
N LEU A 107 1.87 4.93 10.42
CA LEU A 107 0.49 5.44 10.43
C LEU A 107 -0.21 5.28 11.80
N LEU A 108 0.20 4.29 12.59
CA LEU A 108 -0.19 4.17 14.00
C LEU A 108 0.47 5.21 14.92
N GLY A 109 1.39 6.04 14.41
CA GLY A 109 2.17 6.98 15.21
C GLY A 109 3.25 6.31 16.08
N LYS A 110 3.51 5.02 15.88
CA LYS A 110 4.56 4.24 16.57
C LYS A 110 5.92 4.46 15.91
N TRP A 111 6.34 5.73 15.80
CA TRP A 111 7.52 6.12 15.02
C TRP A 111 8.83 5.51 15.55
N ARG A 112 8.96 5.27 16.86
CA ARG A 112 10.14 4.61 17.45
C ARG A 112 10.24 3.17 16.98
N ASP A 113 9.15 2.42 17.12
CA ASP A 113 9.07 1.02 16.67
C ASP A 113 9.34 0.92 15.16
N ALA A 114 8.84 1.86 14.36
CA ALA A 114 9.13 1.93 12.92
C ALA A 114 10.61 2.17 12.63
N ILE A 115 11.29 3.06 13.38
CA ILE A 115 12.73 3.32 13.24
C ILE A 115 13.55 2.10 13.64
N ASP A 116 13.21 1.44 14.75
CA ASP A 116 13.92 0.26 15.24
C ASP A 116 13.75 -0.89 14.24
N PHE A 117 12.51 -1.14 13.80
CA PHE A 117 12.22 -2.14 12.77
C PHE A 117 12.97 -1.86 11.45
N ARG A 118 13.01 -0.58 11.02
CA ARG A 118 13.81 -0.17 9.86
C ARG A 118 15.27 -0.51 10.07
N THR A 119 15.85 -0.14 11.20
CA THR A 119 17.27 -0.34 11.52
C THR A 119 17.64 -1.82 11.45
N ASP A 120 16.81 -2.69 12.02
CA ASP A 120 17.04 -4.13 12.02
C ASP A 120 16.94 -4.77 10.64
N ASN A 121 16.12 -4.20 9.74
CA ASN A 121 15.81 -4.79 8.45
C ASN A 121 16.43 -4.07 7.24
N ILE A 122 17.07 -2.91 7.41
CA ILE A 122 17.49 -2.04 6.29
C ILE A 122 18.45 -2.74 5.32
N ASN A 123 19.40 -3.51 5.85
CA ASN A 123 20.38 -4.25 5.03
C ASN A 123 19.69 -5.28 4.12
N PHE A 124 18.63 -5.92 4.62
CA PHE A 124 17.84 -6.85 3.83
C PHE A 124 17.01 -6.09 2.78
N MET A 125 16.28 -5.05 3.20
CA MET A 125 15.41 -4.28 2.31
C MET A 125 16.18 -3.65 1.15
N GLN A 126 17.34 -3.03 1.41
CA GLN A 126 18.17 -2.43 0.36
C GLN A 126 18.65 -3.48 -0.66
N LYS A 127 19.24 -4.58 -0.19
CA LYS A 127 19.72 -5.67 -1.08
C LYS A 127 18.59 -6.35 -1.85
N HIS A 128 17.40 -6.45 -1.27
CA HIS A 128 16.26 -7.06 -1.94
C HIS A 128 15.64 -6.10 -2.97
N SER A 129 15.64 -4.79 -2.69
CA SER A 129 15.08 -3.77 -3.57
C SER A 129 15.76 -3.71 -4.94
N GLU A 130 17.04 -4.06 -5.03
CA GLU A 130 17.77 -4.15 -6.31
C GLU A 130 17.26 -5.25 -7.25
N LYS A 131 16.46 -6.20 -6.74
CA LYS A 131 15.99 -7.38 -7.48
C LYS A 131 14.52 -7.33 -7.85
N VAL A 132 13.78 -6.36 -7.30
CA VAL A 132 12.35 -6.20 -7.53
C VAL A 132 12.10 -5.12 -8.57
N ASP A 133 10.88 -5.11 -9.13
CA ASP A 133 10.50 -4.09 -10.09
C ASP A 133 10.41 -2.69 -9.46
N ILE A 134 10.40 -1.66 -10.32
CA ILE A 134 10.43 -0.26 -9.89
C ILE A 134 9.19 0.13 -9.05
N LYS A 135 8.06 -0.54 -9.20
CA LYS A 135 6.85 -0.28 -8.39
C LYS A 135 7.02 -0.82 -6.98
N GLN A 136 7.59 -2.01 -6.84
CA GLN A 136 7.93 -2.56 -5.53
C GLN A 136 9.05 -1.77 -4.84
N GLN A 137 10.00 -1.23 -5.61
CA GLN A 137 10.97 -0.26 -5.07
C GLN A 137 10.26 1.01 -4.57
N ALA A 138 9.30 1.54 -5.33
CA ALA A 138 8.50 2.69 -4.92
C ALA A 138 7.78 2.45 -3.58
N ASP A 139 7.21 1.26 -3.40
CA ASP A 139 6.55 0.88 -2.15
C ASP A 139 7.49 0.94 -0.94
N LEU A 140 8.73 0.48 -1.09
CA LEU A 140 9.76 0.62 -0.06
C LEU A 140 10.07 2.09 0.23
N TYR A 141 10.33 2.91 -0.80
CA TYR A 141 10.66 4.32 -0.60
C TYR A 141 9.50 5.10 0.05
N MET A 142 8.26 4.81 -0.32
CA MET A 142 7.09 5.37 0.33
C MET A 142 7.00 4.96 1.81
N ALA A 143 7.20 3.67 2.13
CA ALA A 143 7.18 3.22 3.52
C ALA A 143 8.30 3.85 4.37
N LEU A 144 9.49 4.00 3.81
CA LEU A 144 10.61 4.70 4.46
C LEU A 144 10.32 6.21 4.64
N ALA A 145 9.71 6.84 3.63
CA ALA A 145 9.31 8.25 3.72
C ALA A 145 8.25 8.48 4.80
N LEU A 146 7.25 7.58 4.91
CA LEU A 146 6.27 7.62 5.98
C LEU A 146 6.91 7.42 7.36
N THR A 147 7.92 6.55 7.46
CA THR A 147 8.70 6.37 8.70
C THR A 147 9.41 7.65 9.12
N ASP A 148 10.07 8.33 8.17
CA ASP A 148 10.72 9.61 8.43
C ASP A 148 9.72 10.72 8.74
N CYS A 149 8.58 10.75 8.05
CA CYS A 149 7.48 11.68 8.31
C CYS A 149 6.91 11.52 9.73
N ALA A 150 6.63 10.28 10.16
CA ALA A 150 6.17 9.98 11.52
C ALA A 150 7.19 10.40 12.59
N ALA A 151 8.49 10.37 12.24
CA ALA A 151 9.59 10.86 13.08
C ALA A 151 9.88 12.37 12.92
N GLN A 152 9.01 13.12 12.24
CA GLN A 152 9.11 14.56 11.97
C GLN A 152 10.36 14.97 11.17
N LYS A 153 10.89 14.06 10.34
CA LYS A 153 12.02 14.27 9.43
C LYS A 153 11.52 14.51 8.01
N TYR A 154 10.72 15.58 7.84
CA TYR A 154 9.98 15.83 6.61
C TYR A 154 10.88 16.03 5.38
N ASP A 155 11.98 16.76 5.51
CA ASP A 155 12.95 16.94 4.42
C ASP A 155 13.56 15.61 3.95
N GLN A 156 13.86 14.71 4.88
CA GLN A 156 14.41 13.38 4.57
C GLN A 156 13.34 12.52 3.90
N ALA A 157 12.10 12.56 4.40
CA ALA A 157 10.96 11.88 3.80
C ALA A 157 10.73 12.31 2.34
N LEU A 158 10.71 13.63 2.08
CA LEU A 158 10.56 14.17 0.72
C LEU A 158 11.73 13.81 -0.20
N LYS A 159 12.96 13.75 0.31
CA LYS A 159 14.13 13.30 -0.46
C LYS A 159 14.02 11.84 -0.90
N LEU A 160 13.47 10.96 -0.06
CA LEU A 160 13.26 9.55 -0.41
C LEU A 160 12.30 9.38 -1.59
N LEU A 161 11.27 10.23 -1.70
CA LEU A 161 10.31 10.19 -2.81
C LEU A 161 10.90 10.69 -4.14
N LYS A 162 12.10 11.30 -4.13
CA LYS A 162 12.84 11.72 -5.33
C LYS A 162 13.78 10.65 -5.88
N PHE A 163 13.49 9.36 -5.67
CA PHE A 163 14.35 8.24 -6.09
C PHE A 163 14.35 7.95 -7.61
N GLY A 164 13.70 8.79 -8.43
CA GLY A 164 13.77 8.71 -9.89
C GLY A 164 12.70 7.81 -10.53
N TYR A 165 11.58 7.56 -9.86
CA TYR A 165 10.44 6.86 -10.46
C TYR A 165 9.96 7.58 -11.73
N LYS A 166 9.87 6.85 -12.84
CA LYS A 166 9.35 7.36 -14.11
C LYS A 166 7.96 6.79 -14.37
N PRO A 167 7.03 7.57 -14.99
CA PRO A 167 5.71 7.08 -15.34
C PRO A 167 5.78 5.77 -16.14
N GLN A 168 5.06 4.74 -15.70
CA GLN A 168 5.01 3.41 -16.32
C GLN A 168 3.82 3.24 -17.27
N GLY A 169 3.08 4.30 -17.56
CA GLY A 169 1.92 4.29 -18.46
C GLY A 169 0.97 5.46 -18.21
N LYS A 170 -0.13 5.50 -18.96
CA LYS A 170 -1.15 6.58 -18.87
C LYS A 170 -1.94 6.57 -17.56
N ASN A 171 -2.11 5.39 -16.96
CA ASN A 171 -2.87 5.19 -15.72
C ASN A 171 -1.93 4.64 -14.64
N ASP A 172 -0.82 5.33 -14.37
CA ASP A 172 0.15 4.87 -13.38
C ASP A 172 -0.28 5.23 -11.95
N VAL A 173 -1.10 4.35 -11.37
CA VAL A 173 -1.55 4.47 -9.98
C VAL A 173 -0.38 4.60 -9.00
N LYS A 174 0.76 3.95 -9.24
CA LYS A 174 1.89 4.03 -8.30
C LYS A 174 2.48 5.44 -8.26
N LEU A 175 2.55 6.12 -9.42
CA LEU A 175 2.96 7.52 -9.47
C LEU A 175 1.99 8.40 -8.69
N LEU A 176 0.68 8.16 -8.83
CA LEU A 176 -0.33 8.90 -8.08
C LEU A 176 -0.19 8.67 -6.57
N GLU A 177 0.03 7.43 -6.13
CA GLU A 177 0.28 7.12 -4.71
C GLU A 177 1.54 7.79 -4.16
N ILE A 178 2.61 7.92 -4.96
CA ILE A 178 3.78 8.72 -4.60
C ILE A 178 3.38 10.19 -4.37
N PHE A 179 2.59 10.79 -5.28
CA PHE A 179 2.12 12.17 -5.10
C PHE A 179 1.21 12.33 -3.89
N ILE A 180 0.30 11.39 -3.62
CA ILE A 180 -0.53 11.40 -2.40
C ILE A 180 0.35 11.32 -1.15
N THR A 181 1.43 10.55 -1.18
CA THR A 181 2.41 10.49 -0.07
C THR A 181 3.12 11.83 0.12
N VAL A 182 3.46 12.54 -0.96
CA VAL A 182 4.02 13.90 -0.89
C VAL A 182 3.01 14.87 -0.26
N VAL A 183 1.74 14.84 -0.69
CA VAL A 183 0.65 15.66 -0.11
C VAL A 183 0.56 15.43 1.39
N TYR A 184 0.52 14.17 1.82
CA TYR A 184 0.47 13.83 3.24
C TYR A 184 1.66 14.35 4.02
N ILE A 185 2.89 14.23 3.49
CA ILE A 185 4.08 14.72 4.18
C ILE A 185 4.03 16.23 4.36
N PHE A 186 3.63 17.01 3.35
CA PHE A 186 3.48 18.46 3.48
C PHE A 186 2.36 18.85 4.46
N ALA A 187 1.23 18.14 4.45
CA ALA A 187 0.16 18.33 5.42
C ALA A 187 0.65 18.08 6.86
N LYS A 188 1.42 17.01 7.09
CA LYS A 188 2.02 16.72 8.41
C LYS A 188 3.11 17.72 8.80
N ALA A 189 3.79 18.33 7.84
CA ALA A 189 4.79 19.36 8.05
C ALA A 189 4.21 20.74 8.33
N GLU A 190 2.89 20.93 8.17
CA GLU A 190 2.21 22.23 8.28
C GLU A 190 2.79 23.28 7.30
N ASP A 191 3.25 22.81 6.13
CA ASP A 191 3.79 23.65 5.05
C ASP A 191 2.71 23.91 3.99
N GLU A 192 2.00 25.04 4.14
CA GLU A 192 0.86 25.41 3.29
C GLU A 192 1.25 25.61 1.82
N GLU A 193 2.39 26.25 1.55
CA GLU A 193 2.86 26.51 0.17
C GLU A 193 3.27 25.20 -0.52
N GLY A 194 4.02 24.34 0.19
CA GLY A 194 4.38 23.02 -0.29
C GLY A 194 3.17 22.12 -0.52
N LEU A 195 2.17 22.20 0.36
CA LEU A 195 0.92 21.45 0.27
C LEU A 195 0.10 21.84 -0.97
N GLU A 196 -0.06 23.13 -1.24
CA GLU A 196 -0.78 23.62 -2.43
C GLU A 196 -0.16 23.08 -3.71
N GLY A 197 1.16 23.19 -3.85
CA GLY A 197 1.89 22.65 -5.00
C GLY A 197 1.79 21.11 -5.10
N ALA A 198 1.79 20.40 -3.97
CA ALA A 198 1.63 18.95 -3.97
C ALA A 198 0.22 18.51 -4.39
N LEU A 199 -0.82 19.22 -3.93
CA LEU A 199 -2.21 18.99 -4.29
C LEU A 199 -2.44 19.15 -5.79
N ASP A 200 -1.92 20.24 -6.38
CA ASP A 200 -2.02 20.49 -7.81
C ASP A 200 -1.36 19.38 -8.63
N ASN A 201 -0.20 18.88 -8.19
CA ASN A 201 0.49 17.77 -8.84
C ASN A 201 -0.30 16.45 -8.74
N ALA A 202 -0.84 16.12 -7.56
CA ALA A 202 -1.61 14.90 -7.36
C ALA A 202 -2.92 14.91 -8.19
N ARG A 203 -3.67 16.01 -8.13
CA ARG A 203 -4.92 16.18 -8.91
C ARG A 203 -4.65 16.19 -10.41
N SER A 204 -3.60 16.89 -10.85
CA SER A 204 -3.18 16.88 -12.27
C SER A 204 -2.82 15.47 -12.72
N CYS A 205 -2.08 14.71 -11.91
CA CYS A 205 -1.75 13.32 -12.22
C CYS A 205 -3.00 12.44 -12.37
N LEU A 206 -3.97 12.57 -11.45
CA LEU A 206 -5.23 11.83 -11.52
C LEU A 206 -6.05 12.20 -12.77
N ASN A 207 -6.08 13.48 -13.13
CA ASN A 207 -6.79 13.97 -14.32
C ASN A 207 -6.20 13.47 -15.65
N LEU A 208 -4.94 13.02 -15.66
CA LEU A 208 -4.32 12.41 -16.84
C LEU A 208 -4.77 10.97 -17.10
N PHE A 209 -5.44 10.33 -16.13
CA PHE A 209 -5.87 8.94 -16.29
C PHE A 209 -6.99 8.88 -17.32
N SER A 210 -6.77 8.13 -18.40
CA SER A 210 -7.70 8.08 -19.52
C SER A 210 -8.87 7.12 -19.30
N ASN A 211 -8.71 6.14 -18.40
CA ASN A 211 -9.72 5.15 -18.02
C ASN A 211 -9.40 4.60 -16.63
N PHE A 212 -10.42 4.24 -15.86
CA PHE A 212 -10.25 3.49 -14.62
C PHE A 212 -10.68 2.04 -14.82
N ASP A 213 -10.00 1.11 -14.14
CA ASP A 213 -10.34 -0.30 -14.21
C ASP A 213 -11.67 -0.63 -13.54
N PHE A 214 -12.06 0.14 -12.52
CA PHE A 214 -13.32 0.04 -11.80
C PHE A 214 -13.95 1.42 -11.61
N SER A 215 -15.28 1.47 -11.52
CA SER A 215 -16.03 2.73 -11.39
C SER A 215 -15.69 3.50 -10.12
N TRP A 216 -15.35 2.80 -9.04
CA TRP A 216 -15.02 3.39 -7.74
C TRP A 216 -13.61 3.99 -7.69
N CYS A 217 -12.68 3.62 -8.59
CA CYS A 217 -11.28 4.00 -8.45
C CYS A 217 -11.05 5.52 -8.47
N LYS A 218 -11.79 6.24 -9.32
CA LYS A 218 -11.62 7.69 -9.44
C LYS A 218 -11.98 8.38 -8.13
N GLU A 219 -13.19 8.13 -7.65
CA GLU A 219 -13.72 8.69 -6.40
C GLU A 219 -12.84 8.31 -5.21
N TYR A 220 -12.38 7.05 -5.16
CA TYR A 220 -11.42 6.61 -4.15
C TYR A 220 -10.15 7.47 -4.16
N TYR A 221 -9.48 7.66 -5.31
CA TYR A 221 -8.26 8.46 -5.33
C TYR A 221 -8.50 9.97 -5.10
N GLU A 222 -9.65 10.51 -5.50
CA GLU A 222 -10.05 11.88 -5.14
C GLU A 222 -10.15 12.01 -3.61
N GLN A 223 -10.85 11.08 -2.95
CA GLN A 223 -10.96 11.04 -1.49
C GLN A 223 -9.59 10.89 -0.82
N ARG A 224 -8.73 10.00 -1.32
CA ARG A 224 -7.39 9.78 -0.76
C ARG A 224 -6.48 11.01 -0.83
N ILE A 225 -6.62 11.84 -1.88
CA ILE A 225 -5.91 13.12 -1.98
C ILE A 225 -6.40 14.09 -0.89
N GLU A 226 -7.73 14.20 -0.71
CA GLU A 226 -8.32 15.08 0.31
C GLU A 226 -7.97 14.64 1.73
N GLU A 227 -8.05 13.33 2.01
CA GLU A 227 -7.64 12.77 3.29
C GLU A 227 -6.16 13.06 3.59
N ALA A 228 -5.29 12.83 2.60
CA ALA A 228 -3.86 13.10 2.75
C ALA A 228 -3.60 14.58 3.09
N ALA A 229 -4.32 15.51 2.46
CA ALA A 229 -4.22 16.93 2.75
C ALA A 229 -4.70 17.30 4.16
N ASN A 230 -5.62 16.50 4.73
CA ASN A 230 -6.07 16.60 6.12
C ASN A 230 -5.19 15.80 7.09
N GLY A 231 -4.04 15.29 6.65
CA GLY A 231 -3.12 14.51 7.48
C GLY A 231 -3.62 13.11 7.82
N ILE A 232 -4.49 12.53 6.99
CA ILE A 232 -4.98 11.15 7.06
C ILE A 232 -4.43 10.39 5.85
N PHE A 233 -3.57 9.39 6.07
CA PHE A 233 -2.98 8.60 4.98
C PHE A 233 -3.63 7.24 4.84
#